data_AF-A0A8C1YHV0-F1
#
_entry.id   AF-A0A8C1YHV0-F1
#
_cell.length_a   1.000
_cell.length_b   1.000
_cell.length_c   1.000
_cell.angle_alpha   90.00
_cell.angle_beta   90.00
_cell.angle_gamma   90.00
#
_symmetry.space_group_name_H-M   'P 1'
#
loop_
_entity.id
_entity.type
_entity.pdbx_description
1 polymer ?
#
loop_
_entity_poly.entity_id
_entity_poly.type
_entity_poly.pdbx_seq_one_letter_code
_entity_poly.pdbx_strand_id
1 'polypeptide(L)'
;PPTLLIHSNSRINLSHSELKSLNELEKRLDILIRPADKGGSIVVMSTDKYNLSIMSQLNDKDCYTPLIHNPLKQHEVEIDQLLEKALHRGWITVKHPVCPMFYGLPKIHKSLIDPPLRPIVSSIGCLTEPLSQILPSQRGGDIVKYLLQREAFWIFTLNTVEPNGLNEELGLSCFL
;
A
#
# COMPACT_ATOMS: atom_id res chain seq x y z
N PRO A 1 12.52 5.56 7.75
CA PRO A 1 12.52 4.13 7.38
C PRO A 1 13.78 3.42 7.92
N PRO A 2 13.69 2.27 8.60
CA PRO A 2 14.88 1.49 8.90
C PRO A 2 15.44 0.97 7.57
N THR A 3 16.47 1.65 7.09
CA THR A 3 17.27 1.22 5.94
C THR A 3 18.03 -0.02 6.38
N LEU A 4 17.65 -1.19 5.86
CA LEU A 4 18.52 -2.36 5.88
C LEU A 4 19.75 -2.00 5.03
N LEU A 5 20.86 -1.70 5.72
CA LEU A 5 22.16 -1.54 5.08
C LEU A 5 22.56 -2.90 4.53
N ILE A 6 22.28 -3.15 3.25
CA ILE A 6 22.84 -4.29 2.53
C ILE A 6 24.32 -3.97 2.34
N HIS A 7 25.15 -4.52 3.22
CA HIS A 7 26.59 -4.42 3.12
C HIS A 7 27.02 -5.21 1.87
N SER A 8 27.47 -4.49 0.84
CA SER A 8 27.87 -5.02 -0.48
C SER A 8 29.23 -5.74 -0.46
N ASN A 9 29.50 -6.51 0.60
CA ASN A 9 30.60 -7.47 0.63
C ASN A 9 30.00 -8.86 0.60
N SER A 10 29.92 -9.41 -0.62
CA SER A 10 29.31 -10.69 -0.98
C SER A 10 30.07 -11.88 -0.41
N ARG A 11 30.04 -12.06 0.92
CA ARG A 11 30.22 -13.37 1.54
C ARG A 11 28.86 -13.82 2.02
N ILE A 12 28.38 -14.91 1.44
CA ILE A 12 27.18 -15.58 1.90
C ILE A 12 27.51 -16.13 3.30
N ASN A 13 26.96 -15.51 4.34
CA ASN A 13 27.14 -15.93 5.73
C ASN A 13 26.27 -17.15 6.11
N LEU A 14 25.83 -17.89 5.10
CA LEU A 14 25.00 -19.07 5.25
C LEU A 14 25.80 -20.28 4.79
N SER A 15 25.76 -21.34 5.59
CA SER A 15 26.28 -22.64 5.19
C SER A 15 25.51 -23.19 3.98
N HIS A 16 26.10 -24.17 3.31
CA HIS A 16 25.47 -24.82 2.17
C HIS A 16 24.13 -25.50 2.55
N SER A 17 24.06 -26.07 3.76
CA SER A 17 22.83 -26.63 4.32
C SER A 17 21.76 -25.58 4.56
N GLU A 18 22.11 -24.42 5.13
CA GLU A 18 21.14 -23.34 5.38
C GLU A 18 20.59 -22.74 4.09
N LEU A 19 21.45 -22.53 3.08
CA LEU A 19 21.00 -22.11 1.75
C LEU A 19 20.05 -23.12 1.13
N LYS A 20 20.36 -24.41 1.23
CA LYS A 20 19.48 -25.48 0.75
C LYS A 20 18.14 -25.45 1.47
N SER A 21 18.13 -25.32 2.80
CA SER A 21 16.90 -25.22 3.58
C SER A 21 16.09 -23.96 3.27
N LEU A 22 16.73 -22.82 3.01
CA LEU A 22 16.03 -21.60 2.57
C LEU A 22 15.38 -21.78 1.20
N ASN A 23 16.09 -22.40 0.24
CA ASN A 23 15.53 -22.70 -1.08
C ASN A 23 14.38 -23.72 -1.00
N GLU A 24 14.43 -24.67 -0.07
CA GLU A 24 13.33 -25.60 0.19
C GLU A 24 12.14 -24.88 0.85
N LEU A 25 12.41 -23.96 1.79
CA LEU A 25 11.40 -23.16 2.46
C LEU A 25 10.67 -22.22 1.51
N GLU A 26 11.39 -21.58 0.59
CA GLU A 26 10.83 -20.68 -0.44
C GLU A 26 9.86 -21.42 -1.37
N LYS A 27 10.10 -22.70 -1.63
CA LYS A 27 9.25 -23.53 -2.51
C LYS A 27 7.97 -24.03 -1.83
N ARG A 28 7.85 -23.88 -0.51
CA ARG A 28 6.66 -24.33 0.22
C ARG A 28 5.50 -23.36 -0.01
N LEU A 29 4.40 -23.89 -0.52
CA LEU A 29 3.16 -23.14 -0.76
C LEU A 29 2.15 -23.26 0.39
N ASP A 30 2.34 -24.24 1.28
CA ASP A 30 1.45 -24.56 2.40
C ASP A 30 1.63 -23.62 3.61
N ILE A 31 2.74 -22.89 3.64
CA ILE A 31 3.06 -21.89 4.66
C ILE A 31 3.24 -20.50 4.08
N LEU A 32 2.90 -19.51 4.87
CA LEU A 32 3.06 -18.10 4.60
C LEU A 32 3.93 -17.48 5.69
N ILE A 33 4.93 -16.70 5.27
CA ILE A 33 5.82 -15.95 6.17
C ILE A 33 5.49 -14.47 6.03
N ARG A 34 5.09 -13.81 7.13
CA ARG A 34 4.74 -12.38 7.14
C ARG A 34 5.31 -11.67 8.37
N PRO A 35 5.62 -10.37 8.28
CA PRO A 35 5.92 -9.59 9.47
C PRO A 35 4.68 -9.46 10.36
N ALA A 36 4.88 -9.46 11.67
CA ALA A 36 3.85 -9.12 12.63
C ALA A 36 3.46 -7.64 12.52
N ASP A 37 2.21 -7.33 12.89
CA ASP A 37 1.72 -5.95 12.91
C ASP A 37 2.52 -5.04 13.85
N LYS A 38 3.01 -5.59 14.97
CA LYS A 38 3.79 -4.88 16.00
C LYS A 38 4.91 -5.76 16.54
N GLY A 39 5.98 -5.13 17.01
CA GLY A 39 7.07 -5.80 17.73
C GLY A 39 8.19 -6.38 16.85
N GLY A 40 8.14 -6.21 15.52
CA GLY A 40 9.23 -6.62 14.62
C GLY A 40 9.40 -8.13 14.41
N SER A 41 8.53 -8.96 15.01
CA SER A 41 8.56 -10.42 14.87
C SER A 41 8.15 -10.88 13.47
N ILE A 42 8.62 -12.07 13.08
CA ILE A 42 8.19 -12.79 11.88
C ILE A 42 7.18 -13.86 12.31
N VAL A 43 6.11 -14.03 11.53
CA VAL A 43 5.06 -15.01 11.76
C VAL A 43 5.05 -16.01 10.62
N VAL A 44 5.08 -17.29 10.96
CA VAL A 44 4.88 -18.41 10.04
C VAL A 44 3.50 -18.99 10.32
N MET A 45 2.65 -19.08 9.30
CA MET A 45 1.30 -19.62 9.43
C MET A 45 0.87 -20.38 8.19
N SER A 46 -0.19 -21.20 8.29
CA SER A 46 -0.76 -21.89 7.13
C SER A 46 -1.32 -20.89 6.11
N THR A 47 -0.99 -21.10 4.83
CA THR A 47 -1.51 -20.29 3.72
C THR A 47 -3.04 -20.33 3.66
N ASP A 48 -3.65 -21.50 3.87
CA ASP A 48 -5.11 -21.68 3.84
C ASP A 48 -5.78 -20.90 4.96
N LYS A 49 -5.27 -21.00 6.19
CA LYS A 49 -5.80 -20.22 7.34
C LYS A 49 -5.72 -18.72 7.10
N TYR A 50 -4.62 -18.25 6.52
CA TYR A 50 -4.47 -16.85 6.16
C TYR A 50 -5.50 -16.41 5.12
N ASN A 51 -5.64 -17.18 4.03
CA ASN A 51 -6.60 -16.87 2.96
C ASN A 51 -8.05 -16.89 3.47
N LEU A 52 -8.42 -17.84 4.32
CA LEU A 52 -9.73 -17.88 4.96
C LEU A 52 -9.98 -16.63 5.82
N SER A 53 -8.98 -16.19 6.59
CA SER A 53 -9.08 -14.99 7.42
C SER A 53 -9.26 -13.72 6.57
N ILE A 54 -8.54 -13.62 5.45
CA ILE A 54 -8.68 -12.54 4.48
C ILE A 54 -10.07 -12.52 3.86
N MET A 55 -10.53 -13.66 3.34
CA MET A 55 -11.85 -13.77 2.74
C MET A 55 -12.97 -13.48 3.74
N SER A 56 -12.81 -13.89 5.00
CA SER A 56 -13.75 -13.55 6.06
C SER A 56 -13.87 -12.04 6.29
N GLN A 57 -12.79 -11.26 6.10
CA GLN A 57 -12.84 -9.80 6.19
C GLN A 57 -13.46 -9.16 4.95
N LEU A 58 -13.13 -9.67 3.76
CA LEU A 58 -13.63 -9.13 2.49
C LEU A 58 -15.10 -9.46 2.22
N ASN A 59 -15.63 -10.50 2.86
CA ASN A 59 -17.04 -10.90 2.75
C ASN A 59 -17.98 -10.09 3.66
N ASP A 60 -17.48 -9.10 4.39
CA ASP A 60 -18.31 -8.17 5.15
C ASP A 60 -19.15 -7.30 4.19
N LYS A 61 -20.46 -7.57 4.14
CA LYS A 61 -21.41 -6.90 3.24
C LYS A 61 -21.86 -5.53 3.74
N ASP A 62 -21.63 -5.22 5.01
CA ASP A 62 -21.92 -3.89 5.55
C ASP A 62 -20.84 -2.90 5.07
N CYS A 63 -19.60 -3.39 4.88
CA CYS A 63 -18.47 -2.58 4.42
C CYS A 63 -18.18 -2.69 2.91
N TYR A 64 -18.34 -3.87 2.30
CA TYR A 64 -17.88 -4.14 0.94
C TYR A 64 -19.01 -4.66 0.03
N THR A 65 -18.98 -4.24 -1.23
CA THR A 65 -19.82 -4.79 -2.29
C THR A 65 -18.95 -5.46 -3.35
N PRO A 66 -19.22 -6.72 -3.74
CA PRO A 66 -18.44 -7.40 -4.76
C PRO A 66 -18.61 -6.71 -6.12
N LEU A 67 -17.49 -6.52 -6.82
CA LEU A 67 -17.49 -6.04 -8.20
C LEU A 67 -17.72 -7.20 -9.16
N ILE A 68 -18.66 -7.02 -10.11
CA ILE A 68 -19.01 -8.04 -11.12
C ILE A 68 -17.90 -8.15 -12.19
N HIS A 69 -17.25 -7.03 -12.50
CA HIS A 69 -16.16 -6.92 -13.46
C HIS A 69 -15.10 -5.95 -12.96
N ASN A 70 -13.87 -6.10 -13.47
CA ASN A 70 -12.80 -5.15 -13.18
C ASN A 70 -13.05 -3.82 -13.92
N PRO A 71 -13.34 -2.71 -13.23
CA PRO A 71 -13.63 -1.42 -13.86
C PRO A 71 -12.41 -0.82 -14.56
N LEU A 72 -11.18 -1.22 -14.19
CA LEU A 72 -9.95 -0.70 -14.80
C LEU A 72 -9.94 -0.91 -16.32
N LYS A 73 -10.50 -2.02 -16.81
CA LYS A 73 -10.55 -2.31 -18.25
C LYS A 73 -11.46 -1.35 -19.03
N GLN A 74 -12.49 -0.81 -18.38
CA GLN A 74 -13.43 0.11 -19.03
C GLN A 74 -12.82 1.51 -19.17
N HIS A 75 -11.97 1.90 -18.23
CA HIS A 75 -11.39 3.24 -18.14
C HIS A 75 -9.91 3.27 -18.52
N GLU A 76 -9.37 2.20 -19.09
CA GLU A 76 -7.93 2.07 -19.38
C GLU A 76 -7.40 3.24 -20.23
N VAL A 77 -8.13 3.60 -21.30
CA VAL A 77 -7.77 4.73 -22.17
C VAL A 77 -7.81 6.08 -21.44
N GLU A 78 -8.82 6.30 -20.59
CA GLU A 78 -8.97 7.54 -19.82
C GLU A 78 -7.85 7.66 -18.76
N ILE A 79 -7.53 6.53 -18.11
CA ILE A 79 -6.44 6.42 -17.14
C ILE A 79 -5.10 6.70 -17.83
N ASP A 80 -4.85 6.12 -19.00
CA ASP A 80 -3.61 6.35 -19.78
C ASP A 80 -3.46 7.83 -20.19
N GLN A 81 -4.55 8.47 -20.64
CA GLN A 81 -4.53 9.89 -20.96
C GLN A 81 -4.28 10.76 -19.72
N LEU A 82 -4.85 10.39 -18.57
CA LEU A 82 -4.62 11.08 -17.30
C LEU A 82 -3.17 10.90 -16.85
N LEU A 83 -2.62 9.70 -16.98
CA LEU A 83 -1.23 9.36 -16.68
C LEU A 83 -0.25 10.17 -17.51
N GLU A 84 -0.45 10.26 -18.82
CA GLU A 84 0.41 11.06 -19.70
C GLU A 84 0.34 12.56 -19.36
N LYS A 85 -0.86 13.08 -19.07
CA LYS A 85 -1.02 14.47 -18.59
C LYS A 85 -0.30 14.69 -17.25
N ALA A 86 -0.43 13.75 -16.32
CA ALA A 86 0.20 13.82 -15.01
C ALA A 86 1.73 13.76 -15.13
N LEU A 87 2.26 12.91 -16.01
CA LEU A 87 3.69 12.79 -16.29
C LEU A 87 4.24 14.08 -16.92
N HIS A 88 3.55 14.63 -17.93
CA HIS A 88 3.92 15.89 -18.57
C HIS A 88 3.92 17.07 -17.57
N ARG A 89 2.98 17.07 -16.61
CA ARG A 89 2.93 18.08 -15.54
C ARG A 89 3.92 17.83 -14.40
N GLY A 90 4.67 16.72 -14.44
CA GLY A 90 5.60 16.34 -13.37
C GLY A 90 4.92 15.92 -12.07
N TRP A 91 3.63 15.56 -12.12
CA TRP A 91 2.86 15.10 -10.96
C TRP A 91 3.21 13.67 -10.56
N ILE A 92 3.62 12.85 -11.52
CA ILE A 92 4.06 11.47 -11.32
C ILE A 92 5.40 11.26 -12.02
N THR A 93 6.18 10.31 -11.52
CA THR A 93 7.49 9.92 -12.08
C THR A 93 7.49 8.53 -12.72
N VAL A 94 6.42 7.74 -12.53
CA VAL A 94 6.30 6.37 -13.03
C VAL A 94 5.22 6.29 -14.11
N LYS A 95 5.55 5.69 -15.26
CA LYS A 95 4.69 5.62 -16.46
C LYS A 95 3.59 4.55 -16.38
N HIS A 96 3.77 3.50 -15.57
CA HIS A 96 2.82 2.39 -15.43
C HIS A 96 2.53 2.12 -13.96
N PRO A 97 1.40 2.62 -13.43
CA PRO A 97 1.03 2.37 -12.05
C PRO A 97 0.64 0.90 -11.81
N VAL A 98 1.04 0.36 -10.67
CA VAL A 98 0.62 -0.96 -10.20
C VAL A 98 -0.80 -0.87 -9.62
N CYS A 99 -1.61 -1.91 -9.74
CA CYS A 99 -2.89 -2.00 -9.02
C CYS A 99 -2.62 -2.17 -7.51
N PRO A 100 -3.29 -1.40 -6.62
CA PRO A 100 -3.10 -1.55 -5.18
C PRO A 100 -3.31 -2.99 -4.71
N MET A 101 -2.44 -3.45 -3.81
CA MET A 101 -2.47 -4.83 -3.31
C MET A 101 -3.04 -4.89 -1.91
N PHE A 102 -4.07 -5.72 -1.71
CA PHE A 102 -4.61 -6.02 -0.39
C PHE A 102 -3.86 -7.18 0.28
N TYR A 103 -3.50 -7.03 1.55
CA TYR A 103 -3.00 -8.11 2.39
C TYR A 103 -3.23 -7.83 3.88
N GLY A 104 -3.13 -8.86 4.71
CA GLY A 104 -3.24 -8.76 6.16
C GLY A 104 -1.91 -8.93 6.90
N LEU A 105 -1.71 -8.18 7.99
CA LEU A 105 -0.60 -8.39 8.94
C LEU A 105 -1.11 -9.03 10.24
N PRO A 106 -0.49 -10.12 10.75
CA PRO A 106 -0.95 -10.77 11.98
C PRO A 106 -0.76 -9.90 13.23
N LYS A 107 -1.84 -9.68 13.99
CA LYS A 107 -1.83 -8.95 15.27
C LYS A 107 -1.51 -9.88 16.44
N ILE A 108 -0.29 -10.41 16.48
CA ILE A 108 0.15 -11.37 17.52
C ILE A 108 0.10 -10.82 18.96
N HIS A 109 0.04 -9.50 19.12
CA HIS A 109 -0.17 -8.83 20.41
C HIS A 109 -1.61 -8.92 20.93
N LYS A 110 -2.55 -9.43 20.13
CA LYS A 110 -3.95 -9.69 20.51
C LYS A 110 -4.19 -11.16 20.84
N SER A 111 -3.63 -12.07 20.06
CA SER A 111 -3.64 -13.50 20.31
C SER A 111 -2.43 -14.16 19.67
N LEU A 112 -1.84 -15.16 20.33
CA LEU A 112 -0.81 -16.01 19.73
C LEU A 112 -1.40 -17.19 18.95
N ILE A 113 -2.63 -17.59 19.28
CA ILE A 113 -3.37 -18.65 18.59
C ILE A 113 -4.36 -17.98 17.65
N ASP A 114 -4.21 -18.23 16.34
CA ASP A 114 -5.03 -17.65 15.26
C ASP A 114 -5.17 -16.10 15.38
N PRO A 115 -4.05 -15.35 15.26
CA PRO A 115 -4.05 -13.90 15.42
C PRO A 115 -4.94 -13.21 14.37
N PRO A 116 -5.77 -12.23 14.76
CA PRO A 116 -6.54 -11.45 13.81
C PRO A 116 -5.61 -10.65 12.88
N LEU A 117 -6.00 -10.49 11.62
CA LEU A 117 -5.21 -9.72 10.64
C LEU A 117 -5.57 -8.24 10.68
N ARG A 118 -4.57 -7.36 10.56
CA ARG A 118 -4.78 -5.95 10.19
C ARG A 118 -4.85 -5.87 8.66
N PRO A 119 -5.99 -5.47 8.06
CA PRO A 119 -6.06 -5.25 6.63
C PRO A 119 -5.15 -4.08 6.23
N ILE A 120 -4.42 -4.24 5.13
CA ILE A 120 -3.54 -3.26 4.50
C ILE A 120 -3.86 -3.22 3.01
N VAL A 121 -4.02 -2.01 2.47
CA VAL A 121 -3.99 -1.77 1.02
C VAL A 121 -2.68 -1.06 0.72
N SER A 122 -1.73 -1.79 0.14
CA SER A 122 -0.48 -1.19 -0.31
C SER A 122 -0.70 -0.50 -1.66
N SER A 123 -0.49 0.81 -1.66
CA SER A 123 -0.54 1.64 -2.87
C SER A 123 0.85 2.04 -3.38
N ILE A 124 1.91 1.32 -2.96
CA ILE A 124 3.28 1.58 -3.42
C ILE A 124 3.38 1.23 -4.91
N GLY A 125 3.93 2.14 -5.71
CA GLY A 125 4.00 2.02 -7.16
C GLY A 125 2.67 2.28 -7.87
N CYS A 126 1.61 2.66 -7.16
CA CYS A 126 0.30 2.95 -7.76
C CYS A 126 0.22 4.37 -8.31
N LEU A 127 -0.83 4.63 -9.11
CA LEU A 127 -1.10 5.93 -9.75
C LEU A 127 -1.11 7.07 -8.73
N THR A 128 -1.67 6.79 -7.57
CA THR A 128 -1.88 7.75 -6.49
C THR A 128 -0.68 7.88 -5.55
N GLU A 129 0.37 7.06 -5.70
CA GLU A 129 1.56 7.13 -4.83
C GLU A 129 2.18 8.55 -4.85
N PRO A 130 2.45 9.18 -6.01
CA PRO A 130 3.08 10.50 -6.03
C PRO A 130 2.22 11.60 -5.37
N LEU A 131 0.89 11.46 -5.39
CA LEU A 131 -0.03 12.37 -4.68
C LEU A 131 0.22 12.39 -3.17
N SER A 132 0.74 11.28 -2.62
CA SER A 132 1.07 11.13 -1.19
C SER A 132 2.52 11.54 -0.84
N GLN A 133 3.41 11.71 -1.81
CA GLN A 133 4.83 12.04 -1.59
C GLN A 133 5.10 13.52 -1.26
N ILE A 134 5.10 13.94 0.01
CA ILE A 134 5.52 15.32 0.33
C ILE A 134 7.04 15.42 0.23
N LEU A 135 7.54 16.38 -0.54
CA LEU A 135 8.93 16.82 -0.45
C LEU A 135 8.97 17.94 0.61
N PRO A 136 9.39 17.67 1.86
CA PRO A 136 9.48 18.72 2.85
C PRO A 136 10.55 19.71 2.40
N SER A 137 10.11 20.93 2.07
CA SER A 137 10.99 22.07 1.87
C SER A 137 11.55 22.50 3.22
N GLN A 138 12.75 22.01 3.53
CA GLN A 138 13.54 22.26 4.74
C GLN A 138 13.06 21.54 6.03
N ARG A 139 14.04 21.18 6.88
CA ARG A 139 13.77 20.67 8.23
C ARG A 139 13.11 21.77 9.08
N GLY A 140 12.02 21.43 9.77
CA GLY A 140 11.42 22.30 10.79
C GLY A 140 10.06 22.93 10.45
N GLY A 141 9.34 22.45 9.42
CA GLY A 141 8.00 22.91 9.08
C GLY A 141 6.85 22.08 9.68
N ASP A 142 5.64 22.64 9.65
CA ASP A 142 4.41 21.93 10.04
C ASP A 142 3.97 20.97 8.93
N ILE A 143 4.31 19.69 9.08
CA ILE A 143 3.99 18.63 8.12
C ILE A 143 2.48 18.47 7.91
N VAL A 144 1.68 18.74 8.93
CA VAL A 144 0.21 18.61 8.85
C VAL A 144 -0.33 19.74 7.97
N LYS A 145 0.15 20.97 8.16
CA LYS A 145 -0.20 22.09 7.28
C LYS A 145 0.14 21.80 5.82
N TYR A 146 1.33 21.25 5.55
CA TYR A 146 1.72 20.87 4.18
C TYR A 146 0.86 19.74 3.59
N LEU A 147 0.48 18.74 4.39
CA LEU A 147 -0.45 17.70 3.96
C LEU A 147 -1.79 18.29 3.54
N LEU A 148 -2.37 19.14 4.39
CA LEU A 148 -3.67 19.78 4.14
C LEU A 148 -3.64 20.72 2.92
N GLN A 149 -2.56 21.49 2.74
CA GLN A 149 -2.40 22.33 1.54
C GLN A 149 -2.36 21.49 0.27
N ARG A 150 -1.70 20.34 0.33
CA ARG A 150 -1.55 19.48 -0.85
C ARG A 150 -2.80 18.68 -1.17
N GLU A 151 -3.52 18.25 -0.15
CA GLU A 151 -4.86 17.69 -0.28
C GLU A 151 -5.79 18.70 -0.95
N ALA A 152 -5.87 19.92 -0.44
CA ALA A 152 -6.68 20.98 -1.04
C ALA A 152 -6.29 21.29 -2.50
N PHE A 153 -4.99 21.30 -2.81
CA PHE A 153 -4.49 21.44 -4.17
C PHE A 153 -5.02 20.32 -5.08
N TRP A 154 -5.00 19.05 -4.65
CA TRP A 154 -5.48 17.93 -5.46
C TRP A 154 -7.00 17.93 -5.61
N ILE A 155 -7.75 18.23 -4.55
CA ILE A 155 -9.22 18.32 -4.61
C ILE A 155 -9.64 19.36 -5.66
N PHE A 156 -9.01 20.53 -5.64
CA PHE A 156 -9.26 21.57 -6.63
C PHE A 156 -8.81 21.14 -8.04
N THR A 157 -7.58 20.63 -8.17
CA THR A 157 -6.96 20.30 -9.45
C THR A 157 -7.69 19.19 -10.20
N LEU A 158 -8.19 18.19 -9.48
CA LEU A 158 -8.94 17.06 -10.03
C LEU A 158 -10.44 17.32 -10.06
N ASN A 159 -10.91 18.47 -9.56
CA ASN A 159 -12.32 18.83 -9.45
C ASN A 159 -13.16 17.74 -8.76
N THR A 160 -12.67 17.24 -7.63
CA THR A 160 -13.30 16.09 -6.93
C THR A 160 -14.30 16.52 -5.84
N VAL A 161 -14.82 17.75 -5.94
CA VAL A 161 -15.89 18.25 -5.07
C VAL A 161 -17.25 17.85 -5.67
N GLU A 162 -18.22 17.49 -4.84
CA GLU A 162 -19.61 17.23 -5.22
C GLU A 162 -20.16 18.38 -6.10
N PRO A 163 -20.82 18.12 -7.24
CA PRO A 163 -21.33 16.83 -7.73
C PRO A 163 -20.36 16.00 -8.59
N ASN A 164 -19.14 16.49 -8.82
CA ASN A 164 -18.21 15.86 -9.76
C ASN A 164 -17.27 14.85 -9.09
N GLY A 165 -17.26 14.77 -7.76
CA GLY A 165 -16.43 13.81 -7.01
C GLY A 165 -16.88 13.63 -5.57
N LEU A 166 -16.10 12.87 -4.80
CA LEU A 166 -16.50 12.35 -3.49
C LEU A 166 -16.28 13.31 -2.30
N ASN A 167 -15.69 14.48 -2.52
CA ASN A 167 -15.44 15.43 -1.44
C ASN A 167 -16.64 16.37 -1.29
N GLU A 168 -17.19 16.46 -0.08
CA GLU A 168 -18.34 17.34 0.20
C GLU A 168 -17.96 18.82 0.12
N GLU A 169 -16.76 19.19 0.59
CA GLU A 169 -16.27 20.56 0.62
C GLU A 169 -14.76 20.67 0.39
N LEU A 170 -14.30 21.86 0.01
CA LEU A 170 -12.88 22.21 -0.14
C LEU A 170 -12.46 23.16 0.99
N GLY A 171 -11.70 22.64 1.97
CA GLY A 171 -11.12 23.44 3.04
C GLY A 171 -9.84 24.16 2.61
N LEU A 172 -9.84 25.51 2.61
CA LEU A 172 -8.66 26.34 2.28
C LEU A 172 -8.00 27.00 3.50
N SER A 173 -8.45 26.67 4.71
CA SER A 173 -7.90 27.22 5.96
C SER A 173 -6.41 26.94 6.14
N CYS A 174 -5.89 25.89 5.51
CA CYS A 174 -4.47 25.54 5.51
C CYS A 174 -3.58 26.55 4.75
N PHE A 175 -4.16 27.46 3.95
CA PHE A 175 -3.42 28.54 3.26
C PHE A 175 -3.45 29.88 3.99
N LEU A 176 -4.23 29.98 5.07
CA LEU A 176 -4.26 31.13 5.98
C LEU A 176 -3.14 31.02 7.03
#